data_AF-A0A7S2D8F5-F1
#
_entry.id   AF-A0A7S2D8F5-F1
#
_cell.length_a   1.000
_cell.length_b   1.000
_cell.length_c   1.000
_cell.angle_alpha   90.00
_cell.angle_beta   90.00
_cell.angle_gamma   90.00
#
_symmetry.space_group_name_H-M   'P 1'
#
loop_
_entity.id
_entity.type
_entity.pdbx_description
1 polymer ?
#
loop_
_entity_poly.entity_id
_entity_poly.type
_entity_poly.pdbx_seq_one_letter_code
_entity_poly.pdbx_strand_id
1 'polypeptide(L)'
;TPAPHDSWMSEHELALIANVSGSNRRAFAKSLIMLDHGVDNLTQTLDMYGLMKNTLLIYSSDNGGCPQFGGYNYPLRGMKYYLFEGGVRVHGFVHGSMIPLKVRGESYEGMMHISDWVPTILSALNVSELPEDLDGIDQWKALTTLKDYPAYSPRKELLYNIDPYYSEVVSLPDGSMTTMLQRGKPRAAIRVGDWKLLLNEYCVSYFNPLENLERPEGCGQDSCATPGNNVNSTNFLFNLIDDPYEETNVIDDYPAIAMKLMDRIDEFMDGIDDTHFRGTDAIAYAVWAQTGFITPWVMSDPVAMELGDSISPYEEV
;
A
#
# COMPACT_ATOMS: atom_id res chain seq x y z
N THR A 1 -11.16 -0.65 12.68
CA THR A 1 -11.39 0.13 13.91
C THR A 1 -12.78 0.73 13.86
N PRO A 2 -13.53 0.78 14.98
CA PRO A 2 -14.81 1.47 15.02
C PRO A 2 -14.62 2.97 14.76
N ALA A 3 -15.61 3.61 14.14
CA ALA A 3 -15.58 5.05 13.88
C ALA A 3 -15.51 5.85 15.19
N PRO A 4 -14.85 7.02 15.20
CA PRO A 4 -14.87 7.92 16.35
C PRO A 4 -16.30 8.27 16.76
N HIS A 5 -16.52 8.38 18.06
CA HIS A 5 -17.81 8.78 18.63
C HIS A 5 -18.04 10.29 18.42
N ASP A 6 -19.28 10.69 18.15
CA ASP A 6 -19.67 12.07 17.80
C ASP A 6 -19.31 13.10 18.88
N SER A 7 -19.17 12.66 20.14
CA SER A 7 -18.76 13.50 21.27
C SER A 7 -17.36 14.10 21.15
N TRP A 8 -16.54 13.61 20.22
CA TRP A 8 -15.18 14.11 19.99
C TRP A 8 -15.12 15.17 18.87
N MET A 9 -16.26 15.46 18.24
CA MET A 9 -16.34 16.32 17.07
C MET A 9 -17.04 17.64 17.40
N SER A 10 -16.64 18.72 16.72
CA SER A 10 -17.32 20.01 16.82
C SER A 10 -18.67 20.00 16.10
N GLU A 11 -19.56 20.96 16.44
CA GLU A 11 -20.83 21.13 15.71
C GLU A 11 -20.62 21.35 14.21
N HIS A 12 -19.56 22.07 13.84
CA HIS A 12 -19.19 22.30 12.45
C HIS A 12 -18.80 21.01 11.74
N GLU A 13 -17.94 20.19 12.36
CA GLU A 13 -17.54 18.89 11.79
C GLU A 13 -18.73 17.93 11.67
N LEU A 14 -19.62 17.90 12.66
CA LEU A 14 -20.84 17.10 12.59
C LEU A 14 -21.72 17.54 11.40
N ALA A 15 -21.83 18.85 11.14
CA ALA A 15 -22.54 19.37 9.98
C ALA A 15 -21.84 19.00 8.64
N LEU A 16 -20.51 19.04 8.59
CA LEU A 16 -19.76 18.58 7.41
C LEU A 16 -20.00 17.09 7.14
N ILE A 17 -19.93 16.26 8.18
CA ILE A 17 -20.15 14.81 8.07
C ILE A 17 -21.59 14.47 7.70
N ALA A 18 -22.58 15.26 8.15
CA ALA A 18 -23.98 15.06 7.79
C ALA A 18 -24.23 15.16 6.27
N ASN A 19 -23.41 15.95 5.56
CA ASN A 19 -23.47 16.11 4.10
C ASN A 19 -22.76 14.98 3.33
N VAL A 20 -22.11 14.04 4.02
CA VAL A 20 -21.39 12.93 3.39
C VAL A 20 -22.33 11.73 3.22
N SER A 21 -22.51 11.29 1.98
CA SER A 21 -23.31 10.11 1.64
C SER A 21 -22.57 8.80 1.95
N GLY A 22 -23.31 7.79 2.42
CA GLY A 22 -22.80 6.46 2.76
C GLY A 22 -22.27 6.34 4.20
N SER A 23 -22.71 5.30 4.92
CA SER A 23 -22.32 5.07 6.33
C SER A 23 -20.80 4.85 6.49
N ASN A 24 -20.21 4.01 5.63
CA ASN A 24 -18.78 3.72 5.68
C ASN A 24 -17.94 4.95 5.33
N ARG A 25 -18.37 5.76 4.35
CA ARG A 25 -17.68 7.01 4.01
C ARG A 25 -17.78 8.05 5.11
N ARG A 26 -18.92 8.18 5.79
CA ARG A 26 -19.04 9.02 6.99
C ARG A 26 -18.11 8.57 8.10
N ALA A 27 -18.09 7.26 8.41
CA ALA A 27 -17.18 6.69 9.40
C ALA A 27 -15.70 6.95 9.06
N PHE A 28 -15.33 6.80 7.79
CA PHE A 28 -13.99 7.10 7.30
C PHE A 28 -13.65 8.58 7.45
N ALA A 29 -14.54 9.48 7.04
CA ALA A 29 -14.35 10.93 7.16
C ALA A 29 -14.20 11.37 8.63
N LYS A 30 -14.99 10.82 9.56
CA LYS A 30 -14.80 11.03 11.01
C LYS A 30 -13.41 10.61 11.47
N SER A 31 -12.92 9.48 10.99
CA SER A 31 -11.59 8.97 11.32
C SER A 31 -10.47 9.87 10.80
N LEU A 32 -10.63 10.45 9.61
CA LEU A 32 -9.67 11.41 9.05
C LEU A 32 -9.64 12.73 9.82
N ILE A 33 -10.79 13.27 10.22
CA ILE A 33 -10.85 14.49 11.05
C ILE A 33 -10.11 14.27 12.37
N MET A 34 -10.32 13.11 13.01
CA MET A 34 -9.60 12.77 14.23
C MET A 34 -8.09 12.60 14.02
N LEU A 35 -7.67 12.03 12.88
CA LEU A 35 -6.26 11.97 12.52
C LEU A 35 -5.66 13.37 12.36
N ASP A 36 -6.36 14.26 11.66
CA ASP A 36 -5.95 15.65 11.44
C ASP A 36 -5.78 16.40 12.77
N HIS A 37 -6.73 16.28 13.70
CA HIS A 37 -6.61 16.82 15.06
C HIS A 37 -5.40 16.24 15.81
N GLY A 38 -5.10 14.96 15.61
CA GLY A 38 -3.92 14.31 16.18
C GLY A 38 -2.61 14.91 15.66
N VAL A 39 -2.53 15.18 14.36
CA VAL A 39 -1.38 15.84 13.72
C VAL A 39 -1.26 17.30 14.19
N ASP A 40 -2.37 18.03 14.26
CA ASP A 40 -2.41 19.40 14.77
C ASP A 40 -1.89 19.47 16.22
N ASN A 41 -2.43 18.64 17.12
CA ASN A 41 -1.96 18.58 18.51
C ASN A 41 -0.47 18.21 18.62
N LEU A 42 0.01 17.26 17.81
CA LEU A 42 1.44 16.89 17.77
C LEU A 42 2.29 18.09 17.34
N THR A 43 1.94 18.76 16.25
CA THR A 43 2.73 19.88 15.71
C THR A 43 2.72 21.09 16.64
N GLN A 44 1.58 21.46 17.22
CA GLN A 44 1.49 22.51 18.24
C GLN A 44 2.34 22.18 19.47
N THR A 45 2.33 20.91 19.91
CA THR A 45 3.16 20.46 21.04
C THR A 45 4.65 20.61 20.71
N LEU A 46 5.08 20.18 19.51
CA LEU A 46 6.47 20.35 19.06
C LEU A 46 6.87 21.83 19.00
N ASP A 47 5.98 22.72 18.57
CA ASP A 47 6.22 24.17 18.56
C ASP A 47 6.30 24.77 19.96
N MET A 48 5.37 24.41 20.86
CA MET A 48 5.35 24.86 22.25
C MET A 48 6.66 24.53 22.99
N TYR A 49 7.23 23.35 22.74
CA TYR A 49 8.52 22.95 23.31
C TYR A 49 9.73 23.40 22.46
N GLY A 50 9.51 24.13 21.36
CA GLY A 50 10.58 24.64 20.49
C GLY A 50 11.32 23.55 19.68
N LEU A 51 10.80 22.33 19.64
CA LEU A 51 11.38 21.16 18.95
C LEU A 51 11.19 21.25 17.43
N MET A 52 10.15 21.94 16.96
CA MET A 52 9.89 22.10 15.52
C MET A 52 11.06 22.76 14.77
N LYS A 53 11.92 23.53 15.47
CA LYS A 53 13.13 24.17 14.92
C LYS A 53 14.15 23.19 14.36
N ASN A 54 14.12 21.93 14.79
CA ASN A 54 15.01 20.87 14.34
C ASN A 54 14.21 19.57 14.08
N THR A 55 13.06 19.70 13.42
CA THR A 55 12.19 18.57 13.09
C THR A 55 12.03 18.45 11.58
N LEU A 56 12.08 17.20 11.10
CA LEU A 56 11.56 16.76 9.82
C LEU A 56 10.34 15.88 10.12
N LEU A 57 9.15 16.35 9.77
CA LEU A 57 7.92 15.58 9.83
C LEU A 57 7.68 14.95 8.47
N ILE A 58 7.44 13.64 8.44
CA ILE A 58 7.11 12.89 7.23
C ILE A 58 5.73 12.29 7.45
N TYR A 59 4.81 12.57 6.53
CA TYR A 59 3.50 11.94 6.47
C TYR A 59 3.41 11.09 5.21
N SER A 60 2.86 9.89 5.33
CA SER A 60 2.58 8.99 4.21
C SER A 60 1.42 8.06 4.57
N SER A 61 0.56 7.76 3.61
CA SER A 61 -0.28 6.54 3.70
C SER A 61 0.59 5.29 3.50
N ASP A 62 0.12 4.14 3.98
CA ASP A 62 0.75 2.84 3.75
C ASP A 62 0.35 2.23 2.40
N ASN A 63 -0.90 2.41 1.98
CA ASN A 63 -1.45 1.97 0.71
C ASN A 63 -2.63 2.88 0.28
N GLY A 64 -3.13 2.64 -0.93
CA GLY A 64 -4.36 3.25 -1.43
C GLY A 64 -5.57 2.97 -0.54
N GLY A 65 -6.57 3.83 -0.58
CA GLY A 65 -7.80 3.68 0.19
C GLY A 65 -8.64 2.49 -0.27
N CYS A 66 -9.49 1.98 0.63
CA CYS A 66 -10.48 0.96 0.32
C CYS A 66 -11.92 1.53 0.30
N PRO A 67 -12.60 1.57 -0.86
CA PRO A 67 -14.00 1.93 -1.02
C PRO A 67 -14.99 1.20 -0.11
N GLN A 68 -14.81 -0.11 0.12
CA GLN A 68 -15.69 -0.87 1.02
C GLN A 68 -15.65 -0.34 2.46
N PHE A 69 -14.53 0.28 2.86
CA PHE A 69 -14.36 0.93 4.16
C PHE A 69 -14.38 2.46 4.09
N GLY A 70 -14.85 3.04 2.98
CA GLY A 70 -15.05 4.48 2.82
C GLY A 70 -13.85 5.28 2.30
N GLY A 71 -12.73 4.64 1.97
CA GLY A 71 -11.60 5.27 1.27
C GLY A 71 -11.89 5.47 -0.21
N TYR A 72 -11.35 6.53 -0.84
CA TYR A 72 -11.47 6.76 -2.28
C TYR A 72 -10.12 7.20 -2.83
N ASN A 73 -9.81 6.75 -4.05
CA ASN A 73 -8.56 7.05 -4.75
C ASN A 73 -8.78 7.87 -6.02
N TYR A 74 -10.04 8.22 -6.33
CA TYR A 74 -10.38 9.02 -7.49
C TYR A 74 -9.52 10.30 -7.58
N PRO A 75 -8.99 10.64 -8.76
CA PRO A 75 -9.23 10.03 -10.07
C PRO A 75 -8.42 8.76 -10.40
N LEU A 76 -7.54 8.29 -9.52
CA LEU A 76 -6.68 7.14 -9.79
C LEU A 76 -7.49 5.83 -9.87
N ARG A 77 -7.06 4.93 -10.77
CA ARG A 77 -7.67 3.61 -10.97
C ARG A 77 -7.35 2.64 -9.83
N GLY A 78 -8.33 1.84 -9.42
CA GLY A 78 -8.12 0.80 -8.43
C GLY A 78 -8.06 1.28 -6.98
N MET A 79 -7.59 0.40 -6.10
CA MET A 79 -7.65 0.56 -4.64
C MET A 79 -6.62 -0.33 -3.94
N LYS A 80 -6.59 -0.26 -2.60
CA LYS A 80 -5.85 -1.23 -1.77
C LYS A 80 -5.96 -2.64 -2.35
N TYR A 81 -4.83 -3.36 -2.39
CA TYR A 81 -4.61 -4.69 -2.98
C TYR A 81 -4.16 -4.66 -4.45
N TYR A 82 -4.56 -3.67 -5.24
CA TYR A 82 -4.28 -3.58 -6.68
C TYR A 82 -2.99 -2.80 -6.96
N LEU A 83 -2.24 -3.17 -8.02
CA LEU A 83 -1.00 -2.47 -8.42
C LEU A 83 -1.26 -1.28 -9.36
N PHE A 84 -2.52 -0.99 -9.70
CA PHE A 84 -2.94 0.28 -10.31
C PHE A 84 -2.62 1.46 -9.38
N GLU A 85 -2.48 2.67 -9.93
CA GLU A 85 -2.06 3.88 -9.20
C GLU A 85 -2.94 4.15 -7.97
N GLY A 86 -4.24 3.86 -8.00
CA GLY A 86 -5.11 4.02 -6.84
C GLY A 86 -4.83 3.07 -5.68
N GLY A 87 -4.06 2.00 -5.89
CA GLY A 87 -3.59 1.11 -4.83
C GLY A 87 -2.20 1.45 -4.29
N VAL A 88 -1.34 2.08 -5.10
CA VAL A 88 0.10 2.25 -4.80
C VAL A 88 0.57 3.71 -4.77
N ARG A 89 -0.11 4.63 -5.45
CA ARG A 89 0.17 6.08 -5.41
C ARG A 89 -0.69 6.71 -4.32
N VAL A 90 -0.02 7.16 -3.27
CA VAL A 90 -0.67 7.63 -2.04
C VAL A 90 -0.30 9.07 -1.70
N HIS A 91 -1.08 9.68 -0.82
CA HIS A 91 -0.75 10.98 -0.24
C HIS A 91 0.49 10.85 0.65
N GLY A 92 1.44 11.76 0.46
CA GLY A 92 2.59 11.93 1.32
C GLY A 92 3.15 13.35 1.23
N PHE A 93 3.72 13.84 2.31
CA PHE A 93 4.35 15.16 2.35
C PHE A 93 5.44 15.22 3.42
N VAL A 94 6.33 16.20 3.27
CA VAL A 94 7.33 16.54 4.29
C VAL A 94 7.06 17.94 4.84
N HIS A 95 7.27 18.12 6.14
CA HIS A 95 7.07 19.38 6.84
C HIS A 95 8.18 19.59 7.89
N GLY A 96 8.28 20.80 8.44
CA GLY A 96 9.15 21.11 9.57
C GLY A 96 10.34 21.99 9.20
N SER A 97 11.09 22.42 10.22
CA SER A 97 12.13 23.43 10.02
C SER A 97 13.35 22.93 9.25
N MET A 98 13.54 21.61 9.18
CA MET A 98 14.61 20.99 8.37
C MET A 98 14.40 21.18 6.85
N ILE A 99 13.17 21.48 6.41
CA ILE A 99 12.89 21.78 4.99
C ILE A 99 13.23 23.26 4.70
N PRO A 100 14.07 23.57 3.69
CA PRO A 100 14.44 24.95 3.38
C PRO A 100 13.24 25.83 2.99
N LEU A 101 13.22 27.07 3.47
CA LEU A 101 12.12 28.02 3.20
C LEU A 101 11.78 28.18 1.71
N LYS A 102 12.78 28.12 0.83
CA LYS A 102 12.63 28.31 -0.62
C LYS A 102 11.82 27.21 -1.33
N VAL A 103 11.59 26.06 -0.68
CA VAL A 103 10.86 24.91 -1.26
C VAL A 103 9.58 24.58 -0.47
N ARG A 104 9.23 25.38 0.53
CA ARG A 104 8.00 25.14 1.31
C ARG A 104 6.78 25.62 0.53
N GLY A 105 5.72 24.80 0.53
CA GLY A 105 4.51 25.06 -0.25
C GLY A 105 4.58 24.60 -1.71
N GLU A 106 5.69 23.94 -2.09
CA GLU A 106 5.90 23.41 -3.43
C GLU A 106 5.57 21.90 -3.50
N SER A 107 5.32 21.41 -4.71
CA SER A 107 5.14 19.98 -5.01
C SER A 107 6.42 19.37 -5.57
N TYR A 108 6.69 18.12 -5.19
CA TYR A 108 7.72 17.29 -5.81
C TYR A 108 7.04 16.23 -6.68
N GLU A 109 7.17 16.35 -8.00
CA GLU A 109 6.56 15.41 -8.95
C GLU A 109 7.49 14.23 -9.30
N GLY A 110 8.62 14.09 -8.59
CA GLY A 110 9.61 13.02 -8.80
C GLY A 110 9.14 11.67 -8.32
N MET A 111 9.69 10.62 -8.94
CA MET A 111 9.44 9.27 -8.47
C MET A 111 10.09 9.11 -7.09
N MET A 112 9.27 8.76 -6.12
CA MET A 112 9.70 8.42 -4.77
C MET A 112 8.91 7.21 -4.29
N HIS A 113 9.58 6.34 -3.56
CA HIS A 113 9.00 5.12 -3.01
C HIS A 113 9.23 5.06 -1.50
N ILE A 114 8.43 4.28 -0.77
CA ILE A 114 8.57 4.16 0.69
C ILE A 114 9.95 3.62 1.11
N SER A 115 10.59 2.81 0.26
CA SER A 115 11.97 2.33 0.50
C SER A 115 13.02 3.45 0.48
N ASP A 116 12.73 4.59 -0.16
CA ASP A 116 13.65 5.73 -0.21
C ASP A 116 13.79 6.43 1.14
N TRP A 117 12.85 6.24 2.07
CA TRP A 117 12.88 6.95 3.35
C TRP A 117 14.11 6.63 4.19
N VAL A 118 14.56 5.38 4.22
CA VAL A 118 15.75 4.99 4.99
C VAL A 118 17.00 5.78 4.55
N PRO A 119 17.46 5.69 3.28
CA PRO A 119 18.64 6.45 2.86
C PRO A 119 18.40 7.96 2.88
N THR A 120 17.18 8.43 2.62
CA THR A 120 16.83 9.86 2.66
C THR A 120 16.92 10.44 4.07
N ILE A 121 16.42 9.74 5.10
CA ILE A 121 16.49 10.18 6.49
C ILE A 121 17.94 10.16 6.97
N LEU A 122 18.70 9.12 6.64
CA LEU A 122 20.12 9.03 7.00
C LEU A 122 20.93 10.19 6.38
N SER A 123 20.67 10.51 5.09
CA SER A 123 21.25 11.68 4.42
C SER A 123 20.85 13.00 5.10
N ALA A 124 19.58 13.17 5.48
CA ALA A 124 19.11 14.35 6.20
C ALA A 124 19.78 14.53 7.59
N LEU A 125 20.18 13.43 8.22
CA LEU A 125 20.90 13.41 9.49
C LEU A 125 22.43 13.47 9.34
N ASN A 126 22.95 13.61 8.12
CA ASN A 126 24.38 13.53 7.77
C ASN A 126 25.05 12.23 8.22
N VAL A 127 24.32 11.10 8.18
CA VAL A 127 24.90 9.77 8.39
C VAL A 127 25.50 9.28 7.07
N SER A 128 26.81 9.03 7.07
CA SER A 128 27.56 8.63 5.88
C SER A 128 27.60 7.12 5.63
N GLU A 129 27.35 6.32 6.66
CA GLU A 129 27.34 4.85 6.58
C GLU A 129 25.90 4.38 6.35
N LEU A 130 25.60 3.95 5.13
CA LEU A 130 24.33 3.34 4.80
C LEU A 130 24.45 1.81 4.91
N PRO A 131 23.37 1.11 5.29
CA PRO A 131 23.29 -0.33 5.09
C PRO A 131 23.67 -0.72 3.67
N GLU A 132 24.41 -1.82 3.53
CA GLU A 132 24.61 -2.48 2.24
C GLU A 132 23.25 -3.01 1.74
N ASP A 133 23.09 -3.11 0.42
CA ASP A 133 21.92 -3.72 -0.23
C ASP A 133 20.54 -3.04 0.02
N LEU A 134 20.51 -1.71 0.01
CA LEU A 134 19.25 -0.96 0.01
C LEU A 134 18.67 -0.81 -1.42
N ASP A 135 17.39 -1.17 -1.60
CA ASP A 135 16.62 -0.81 -2.79
C ASP A 135 16.16 0.67 -2.81
N GLY A 136 16.32 1.35 -1.67
CA GLY A 136 16.01 2.76 -1.49
C GLY A 136 17.06 3.66 -2.12
N ILE A 137 16.63 4.80 -2.64
CA ILE A 137 17.49 5.84 -3.21
C ILE A 137 17.38 7.11 -2.35
N ASP A 138 18.49 7.77 -2.06
CA ASP A 138 18.48 9.04 -1.33
C ASP A 138 17.79 10.14 -2.15
N GLN A 139 16.71 10.69 -1.59
CA GLN A 139 15.90 11.77 -2.17
C GLN A 139 16.15 13.12 -1.48
N TRP A 140 17.01 13.21 -0.46
CA TRP A 140 17.10 14.39 0.41
C TRP A 140 17.48 15.66 -0.36
N LYS A 141 18.46 15.56 -1.26
CA LYS A 141 18.85 16.67 -2.13
C LYS A 141 17.73 17.08 -3.09
N ALA A 142 16.96 16.12 -3.61
CA ALA A 142 15.81 16.42 -4.47
C ALA A 142 14.75 17.20 -3.69
N LEU A 143 14.34 16.70 -2.52
CA LEU A 143 13.32 17.32 -1.66
C LEU A 143 13.70 18.72 -1.16
N THR A 144 14.98 19.00 -0.93
CA THR A 144 15.44 20.28 -0.34
C THR A 144 15.87 21.33 -1.35
N THR A 145 16.03 20.96 -2.63
CA THR A 145 16.48 21.89 -3.66
C THR A 145 15.39 22.20 -4.67
N LEU A 146 14.60 21.21 -5.09
CA LEU A 146 13.66 21.27 -6.21
C LEU A 146 14.24 21.87 -7.52
N LYS A 147 15.55 22.10 -7.59
CA LYS A 147 16.22 22.68 -8.76
C LYS A 147 16.33 21.60 -9.83
N ASP A 148 16.06 22.00 -11.07
CA ASP A 148 16.16 21.15 -12.26
C ASP A 148 15.10 20.02 -12.34
N TYR A 149 13.94 20.17 -11.69
CA TYR A 149 12.81 19.24 -11.81
C TYR A 149 11.89 19.61 -13.00
N PRO A 150 11.42 18.67 -13.87
CA PRO A 150 11.47 17.20 -13.81
C PRO A 150 12.75 16.50 -14.29
N ALA A 151 13.77 17.24 -14.73
CA ALA A 151 15.00 16.62 -15.25
C ALA A 151 15.77 15.79 -14.19
N TYR A 152 15.63 16.10 -12.90
CA TYR A 152 16.30 15.38 -11.80
C TYR A 152 15.31 14.73 -10.80
N SER A 153 14.92 13.48 -11.07
CA SER A 153 14.44 12.54 -10.05
C SER A 153 15.52 11.48 -9.85
N PRO A 154 16.09 11.30 -8.64
CA PRO A 154 17.08 10.27 -8.34
C PRO A 154 16.62 8.86 -8.72
N ARG A 155 15.35 8.54 -8.43
CA ARG A 155 14.75 7.27 -8.81
C ARG A 155 14.23 7.33 -10.24
N LYS A 156 14.65 6.37 -11.06
CA LYS A 156 14.22 6.20 -12.45
C LYS A 156 13.46 4.90 -12.71
N GLU A 157 13.53 3.98 -11.76
CA GLU A 157 12.92 2.65 -11.81
C GLU A 157 12.31 2.31 -10.46
N LEU A 158 11.17 1.64 -10.49
CA LEU A 158 10.46 1.14 -9.33
C LEU A 158 9.82 -0.21 -9.67
N LEU A 159 10.31 -1.27 -9.03
CA LEU A 159 9.56 -2.51 -8.92
C LEU A 159 8.53 -2.33 -7.79
N TYR A 160 7.23 -2.45 -8.10
CA TYR A 160 6.19 -2.33 -7.07
C TYR A 160 6.08 -3.62 -6.25
N ASN A 161 5.97 -4.75 -6.94
CA ASN A 161 5.93 -6.09 -6.34
C ASN A 161 6.06 -7.16 -7.44
N ILE A 162 6.48 -8.36 -7.04
CA ILE A 162 6.29 -9.60 -7.80
C ILE A 162 5.69 -10.63 -6.85
N ASP A 163 4.47 -11.07 -7.12
CA ASP A 163 3.90 -12.26 -6.48
C ASP A 163 3.96 -13.41 -7.50
N PRO A 164 4.90 -14.36 -7.36
CA PRO A 164 5.05 -15.44 -8.32
C PRO A 164 3.93 -16.50 -8.22
N TYR A 165 3.04 -16.36 -7.23
CA TYR A 165 1.98 -17.30 -6.93
C TYR A 165 0.62 -16.80 -7.40
N TYR A 166 -0.25 -17.75 -7.72
CA TYR A 166 -1.67 -17.51 -7.98
C TYR A 166 -2.52 -18.62 -7.35
N SER A 167 -3.75 -18.29 -6.99
CA SER A 167 -4.75 -19.24 -6.52
C SER A 167 -5.49 -19.91 -7.69
N GLU A 168 -5.58 -21.23 -7.65
CA GLU A 168 -6.40 -21.99 -8.59
C GLU A 168 -7.42 -22.82 -7.82
N VAL A 169 -8.69 -22.73 -8.22
CA VAL A 169 -9.75 -23.57 -7.66
C VAL A 169 -9.73 -24.90 -8.41
N VAL A 170 -9.43 -25.99 -7.70
CA VAL A 170 -9.36 -27.34 -8.25
C VAL A 170 -10.46 -28.22 -7.66
N SER A 171 -11.02 -29.08 -8.50
CA SER A 171 -11.98 -30.10 -8.07
C SER A 171 -11.22 -31.33 -7.58
N LEU A 172 -11.57 -31.80 -6.38
CA LEU A 172 -11.05 -33.02 -5.80
C LEU A 172 -11.83 -34.25 -6.32
N PRO A 173 -11.25 -35.46 -6.25
CA PRO A 173 -11.89 -36.69 -6.75
C PRO A 173 -13.25 -37.01 -6.11
N ASP A 174 -13.52 -36.49 -4.92
CA ASP A 174 -14.79 -36.62 -4.21
C ASP A 174 -15.86 -35.58 -4.62
N GLY A 175 -15.52 -34.73 -5.59
CA GLY A 175 -16.39 -33.65 -6.09
C GLY A 175 -16.36 -32.37 -5.24
N SER A 176 -15.60 -32.34 -4.14
CA SER A 176 -15.37 -31.10 -3.40
C SER A 176 -14.42 -30.17 -4.16
N MET A 177 -14.43 -28.88 -3.81
CA MET A 177 -13.55 -27.86 -4.40
C MET A 177 -12.57 -27.37 -3.36
N THR A 178 -11.31 -27.20 -3.74
CA THR A 178 -10.29 -26.58 -2.89
C THR A 178 -9.52 -25.52 -3.67
N THR A 179 -8.87 -24.60 -2.97
CA THR A 179 -7.98 -23.60 -3.56
C THR A 179 -6.54 -24.04 -3.36
N MET A 180 -5.81 -24.23 -4.45
CA MET A 180 -4.38 -24.54 -4.44
C MET A 180 -3.58 -23.30 -4.81
N LEU A 181 -2.43 -23.13 -4.18
CA LEU A 181 -1.47 -22.10 -4.55
C LEU A 181 -0.49 -22.68 -5.58
N GLN A 182 -0.39 -22.06 -6.75
CA GLN A 182 0.50 -22.49 -7.83
C GLN A 182 1.49 -21.39 -8.20
N ARG A 183 2.67 -21.77 -8.69
CA ARG A 183 3.71 -20.86 -9.19
C ARG A 183 3.70 -20.84 -10.72
N GLY A 184 4.03 -19.71 -11.33
CA GLY A 184 4.30 -19.63 -12.78
C GLY A 184 3.42 -18.65 -13.55
N LYS A 185 2.54 -17.91 -12.88
CA LYS A 185 1.80 -16.79 -13.45
C LYS A 185 1.99 -15.55 -12.56
N PRO A 186 3.20 -14.95 -12.57
CA PRO A 186 3.53 -13.89 -11.62
C PRO A 186 2.63 -12.68 -11.83
N ARG A 187 2.02 -12.21 -10.74
CA ARG A 187 1.37 -10.90 -10.68
C ARG A 187 2.41 -9.87 -10.29
N ALA A 188 2.74 -8.96 -11.19
CA ALA A 188 3.84 -8.02 -10.98
C ALA A 188 3.52 -6.64 -11.52
N ALA A 189 4.23 -5.63 -11.03
CA ALA A 189 4.24 -4.32 -11.67
C ALA A 189 5.60 -3.65 -11.53
N ILE A 190 6.00 -2.94 -12.58
CA ILE A 190 7.23 -2.16 -12.64
C ILE A 190 6.95 -0.82 -13.33
N ARG A 191 7.63 0.23 -12.89
CA ARG A 191 7.70 1.52 -13.58
C ARG A 191 9.14 1.85 -13.93
N VAL A 192 9.40 2.21 -15.19
CA VAL A 192 10.69 2.72 -15.65
C VAL A 192 10.46 4.02 -16.41
N GLY A 193 10.92 5.13 -15.84
CA GLY A 193 10.60 6.48 -16.31
C GLY A 193 9.09 6.71 -16.33
N ASP A 194 8.57 6.97 -17.52
CA ASP A 194 7.17 7.32 -17.74
C ASP A 194 6.29 6.08 -17.89
N TRP A 195 6.88 4.92 -18.16
CA TRP A 195 6.16 3.70 -18.51
C TRP A 195 5.94 2.83 -17.28
N LYS A 196 4.72 2.32 -17.13
CA LYS A 196 4.33 1.34 -16.12
C LYS A 196 3.75 0.11 -16.80
N LEU A 197 4.30 -1.06 -16.46
CA LEU A 197 3.80 -2.37 -16.87
C LEU A 197 3.17 -3.05 -15.66
N LEU A 198 2.01 -3.67 -15.86
CA LEU A 198 1.38 -4.59 -14.92
C LEU A 198 1.25 -5.96 -15.62
N LEU A 199 1.69 -7.02 -14.95
CA LEU A 199 1.61 -8.39 -15.43
C LEU A 199 0.56 -9.17 -14.63
N ASN A 200 -0.29 -9.91 -15.35
CA ASN A 200 -1.34 -10.76 -14.78
C ASN A 200 -2.18 -10.04 -13.71
N GLU A 201 -2.42 -8.74 -13.88
CA GLU A 201 -3.15 -7.93 -12.91
C GLU A 201 -4.66 -8.12 -13.11
N TYR A 202 -5.40 -8.21 -12.00
CA TYR A 202 -6.84 -8.31 -12.02
C TYR A 202 -7.42 -6.99 -12.51
N CYS A 203 -8.30 -7.05 -13.50
CA CYS A 203 -8.92 -5.83 -13.97
C CYS A 203 -9.82 -5.23 -12.88
N VAL A 204 -9.59 -3.96 -12.55
CA VAL A 204 -10.34 -3.20 -11.54
C VAL A 204 -10.93 -1.93 -12.15
N SER A 205 -12.07 -1.49 -11.61
CA SER A 205 -12.73 -0.24 -11.98
C SER A 205 -12.07 1.01 -11.36
N TYR A 206 -12.49 2.18 -11.85
CA TYR A 206 -12.39 3.44 -11.13
C TYR A 206 -13.43 3.48 -10.02
N PHE A 207 -13.03 3.83 -8.81
CA PHE A 207 -13.96 4.07 -7.70
C PHE A 207 -14.27 5.56 -7.63
N ASN A 208 -15.13 6.02 -8.53
CA ASN A 208 -15.56 7.40 -8.62
C ASN A 208 -16.78 7.64 -7.71
N PRO A 209 -16.68 8.48 -6.66
CA PRO A 209 -17.83 8.84 -5.82
C PRO A 209 -18.90 9.66 -6.56
N LEU A 210 -18.59 10.18 -7.74
CA LEU A 210 -19.51 10.94 -8.60
C LEU A 210 -20.22 10.08 -9.65
N GLU A 211 -19.90 8.78 -9.76
CA GLU A 211 -20.47 7.82 -10.73
C GLU A 211 -20.35 8.22 -12.23
N ASN A 212 -19.51 9.20 -12.56
CA ASN A 212 -19.44 9.82 -13.90
C ASN A 212 -18.36 9.23 -14.84
N LEU A 213 -17.61 8.22 -14.39
CA LEU A 213 -16.66 7.52 -15.27
C LEU A 213 -17.23 6.14 -15.61
N GLU A 214 -17.27 5.82 -16.90
CA GLU A 214 -17.65 4.48 -17.35
C GLU A 214 -16.63 3.45 -16.85
N ARG A 215 -17.13 2.32 -16.38
CA ARG A 215 -16.26 1.21 -15.93
C ARG A 215 -15.62 0.56 -17.15
N PRO A 216 -14.33 0.20 -17.10
CA PRO A 216 -13.71 -0.59 -18.17
C PRO A 216 -14.47 -1.92 -18.37
N GLU A 217 -14.68 -2.31 -19.63
CA GLU A 217 -15.43 -3.51 -19.99
C GLU A 217 -14.77 -4.77 -19.40
N GLY A 218 -15.57 -5.66 -18.82
CA GLY A 218 -15.07 -6.89 -18.17
C GLY A 218 -14.47 -6.71 -16.78
N CYS A 219 -14.45 -5.49 -16.24
CA CYS A 219 -13.87 -5.17 -14.94
C CYS A 219 -15.00 -4.89 -13.92
N GLY A 220 -15.02 -5.64 -12.82
CA GLY A 220 -16.04 -5.51 -11.77
C GLY A 220 -16.11 -6.73 -10.83
N GLN A 221 -16.66 -6.52 -9.63
CA GLN A 221 -16.57 -7.37 -8.42
C GLN A 221 -15.24 -7.26 -7.65
N ASP A 222 -14.84 -6.03 -7.39
CA ASP A 222 -13.56 -5.75 -6.76
C ASP A 222 -13.70 -5.59 -5.25
N SER A 223 -12.87 -6.30 -4.50
CA SER A 223 -12.81 -6.23 -3.04
C SER A 223 -11.38 -6.00 -2.60
N CYS A 224 -11.19 -5.01 -1.74
CA CYS A 224 -9.94 -4.65 -1.10
C CYS A 224 -9.61 -5.55 0.11
N ALA A 225 -10.55 -6.43 0.50
CA ALA A 225 -10.48 -7.26 1.69
C ALA A 225 -10.35 -8.76 1.36
N THR A 226 -10.95 -9.18 0.25
CA THR A 226 -10.90 -10.54 -0.28
C THR A 226 -10.68 -10.43 -1.78
N PRO A 227 -9.53 -10.84 -2.31
CA PRO A 227 -9.32 -10.82 -3.75
C PRO A 227 -10.45 -11.57 -4.43
N GLY A 228 -11.04 -11.00 -5.47
CA GLY A 228 -11.92 -11.77 -6.35
C GLY A 228 -11.17 -12.98 -6.91
N ASN A 229 -11.89 -14.04 -7.28
CA ASN A 229 -11.27 -15.17 -7.97
C ASN A 229 -10.61 -14.67 -9.28
N ASN A 230 -9.52 -15.32 -9.71
CA ASN A 230 -8.60 -14.94 -10.81
C ASN A 230 -9.21 -14.82 -12.24
N VAL A 231 -10.53 -14.66 -12.35
CA VAL A 231 -11.28 -14.93 -13.57
C VAL A 231 -10.91 -13.97 -14.72
N ASN A 232 -10.44 -12.74 -14.44
CA ASN A 232 -10.04 -11.76 -15.45
C ASN A 232 -8.71 -11.03 -15.09
N SER A 233 -7.58 -11.75 -15.16
CA SER A 233 -6.23 -11.15 -15.11
C SER A 233 -5.70 -10.89 -16.53
N THR A 234 -5.04 -9.75 -16.75
CA THR A 234 -4.41 -9.39 -18.02
C THR A 234 -3.15 -8.55 -17.83
N ASN A 235 -2.42 -8.29 -18.91
CA ASN A 235 -1.26 -7.40 -18.92
C ASN A 235 -1.67 -6.00 -19.37
N PHE A 236 -1.10 -4.99 -18.72
CA PHE A 236 -1.34 -3.59 -19.04
C PHE A 236 -0.03 -2.84 -19.21
N LEU A 237 0.01 -1.92 -20.18
CA LEU A 237 1.07 -0.94 -20.32
C LEU A 237 0.44 0.45 -20.37
N PHE A 238 0.96 1.35 -19.54
CA PHE A 238 0.55 2.76 -19.46
C PHE A 238 1.76 3.69 -19.55
N ASN A 239 1.58 4.85 -20.14
CA ASN A 239 2.48 5.98 -19.98
C ASN A 239 1.87 6.92 -18.94
N LEU A 240 2.42 6.97 -17.73
CA LEU A 240 1.86 7.71 -16.61
C LEU A 240 2.00 9.23 -16.69
N ILE A 241 2.79 9.74 -17.64
CA ILE A 241 2.87 11.19 -17.89
C ILE A 241 1.69 11.62 -18.77
N ASP A 242 1.39 10.84 -19.81
CA ASP A 242 0.29 11.13 -20.74
C ASP A 242 -1.06 10.62 -20.21
N ASP A 243 -1.06 9.54 -19.44
CA ASP A 243 -2.21 8.84 -18.86
C ASP A 243 -1.95 8.51 -17.37
N PRO A 244 -2.00 9.51 -16.46
CA PRO A 244 -1.77 9.31 -15.03
C PRO A 244 -2.89 8.52 -14.32
N TYR A 245 -3.99 8.25 -15.02
CA TYR A 245 -5.17 7.58 -14.48
C TYR A 245 -5.31 6.14 -14.97
N GLU A 246 -4.46 5.68 -15.89
CA GLU A 246 -4.43 4.31 -16.43
C GLU A 246 -5.72 3.96 -17.19
N GLU A 247 -6.21 4.92 -17.98
CA GLU A 247 -7.43 4.84 -18.80
C GLU A 247 -7.24 3.99 -20.04
N THR A 248 -6.08 4.08 -20.70
CA THR A 248 -5.85 3.44 -21.99
C THR A 248 -4.70 2.44 -21.93
N ASN A 249 -5.02 1.16 -22.06
CA ASN A 249 -3.99 0.11 -22.17
C ASN A 249 -3.36 0.17 -23.57
N VAL A 250 -2.09 0.56 -23.65
CA VAL A 250 -1.36 0.74 -24.92
C VAL A 250 -0.34 -0.38 -25.18
N ILE A 251 -0.52 -1.55 -24.54
CA ILE A 251 0.45 -2.65 -24.65
C ILE A 251 0.64 -3.17 -26.09
N ASP A 252 -0.44 -3.21 -26.86
CA ASP A 252 -0.42 -3.66 -28.27
C ASP A 252 0.19 -2.60 -29.21
N ASP A 253 0.14 -1.32 -28.81
CA ASP A 253 0.72 -0.20 -29.57
C ASP A 253 2.23 -0.08 -29.36
N TYR A 254 2.73 -0.49 -28.18
CA TYR A 254 4.15 -0.39 -27.79
C TYR A 254 4.75 -1.73 -27.33
N PRO A 255 4.72 -2.79 -28.17
CA PRO A 255 5.15 -4.13 -27.77
C PRO A 255 6.64 -4.20 -27.41
N ALA A 256 7.49 -3.38 -28.03
CA ALA A 256 8.91 -3.31 -27.71
C ALA A 256 9.19 -2.75 -26.29
N ILE A 257 8.37 -1.80 -25.84
CA ILE A 257 8.48 -1.25 -24.48
C ILE A 257 7.98 -2.29 -23.48
N ALA A 258 6.85 -2.93 -23.77
CA ALA A 258 6.30 -3.99 -22.94
C ALA A 258 7.31 -5.13 -22.73
N MET A 259 7.92 -5.64 -23.80
CA MET A 259 8.96 -6.68 -23.73
C MET A 259 10.15 -6.24 -22.87
N LYS A 260 10.65 -5.02 -23.04
CA LYS A 260 11.77 -4.52 -22.22
C LYS A 260 11.43 -4.49 -20.72
N LEU A 261 10.20 -4.11 -20.37
CA LEU A 261 9.76 -4.10 -18.98
C LEU A 261 9.49 -5.50 -18.43
N MET A 262 9.05 -6.43 -19.28
CA MET A 262 8.93 -7.86 -18.93
C MET A 262 10.30 -8.48 -18.65
N ASP A 263 11.28 -8.26 -19.55
CA ASP A 263 12.66 -8.72 -19.35
C ASP A 263 13.24 -8.18 -18.04
N ARG A 264 12.92 -6.92 -17.71
CA ARG A 264 13.37 -6.31 -16.45
C ARG A 264 12.71 -6.94 -15.21
N ILE A 265 11.45 -7.36 -15.30
CA ILE A 265 10.78 -8.15 -14.24
C ILE A 265 11.46 -9.53 -14.11
N ASP A 266 11.79 -10.19 -15.22
CA ASP A 266 12.50 -11.47 -15.21
C ASP A 266 13.86 -11.36 -14.52
N GLU A 267 14.63 -10.30 -14.79
CA GLU A 267 15.88 -10.00 -14.08
C GLU A 267 15.68 -9.86 -12.56
N PHE A 268 14.59 -9.23 -12.11
CA PHE A 268 14.27 -9.17 -10.68
C PHE A 268 13.89 -10.55 -10.13
N MET A 269 13.10 -11.34 -10.86
CA MET A 269 12.70 -12.69 -10.45
C MET A 269 13.88 -13.64 -10.24
N ASP A 270 14.97 -13.46 -10.97
CA ASP A 270 16.20 -14.26 -10.77
C ASP A 270 16.86 -14.00 -9.40
N GLY A 271 16.57 -12.85 -8.78
CA GLY A 271 17.14 -12.42 -7.50
C GLY A 271 16.19 -12.45 -6.30
N ILE A 272 14.91 -12.82 -6.46
CA ILE A 272 13.96 -12.88 -5.33
C ILE A 272 14.13 -14.17 -4.52
N ASP A 273 13.97 -14.05 -3.21
CA ASP A 273 13.76 -15.21 -2.34
C ASP A 273 12.34 -15.76 -2.48
N ASP A 274 12.17 -17.06 -2.22
CA ASP A 274 10.85 -17.69 -2.15
C ASP A 274 10.02 -17.06 -1.02
N THR A 275 8.69 -16.97 -1.22
CA THR A 275 7.80 -16.42 -0.19
C THR A 275 7.89 -17.23 1.10
N HIS A 276 8.04 -16.55 2.23
CA HIS A 276 8.00 -17.18 3.55
C HIS A 276 6.57 -17.23 4.13
N PHE A 277 5.55 -17.25 3.29
CA PHE A 277 4.17 -17.42 3.72
C PHE A 277 3.99 -18.76 4.45
N ARG A 278 3.44 -18.71 5.66
CA ARG A 278 3.14 -19.88 6.48
C ARG A 278 1.65 -19.91 6.79
N GLY A 279 1.09 -21.11 6.82
CA GLY A 279 -0.28 -21.33 7.29
C GLY A 279 -0.42 -20.94 8.77
N THR A 280 -1.66 -20.78 9.20
CA THR A 280 -1.96 -20.36 10.57
C THR A 280 -1.45 -21.35 11.61
N ASP A 281 -0.80 -20.85 12.65
CA ASP A 281 -0.32 -21.65 13.78
C ASP A 281 -1.40 -21.73 14.87
N ALA A 282 -1.95 -22.92 15.08
CA ALA A 282 -3.00 -23.15 16.08
C ALA A 282 -2.53 -22.87 17.52
N ILE A 283 -1.23 -22.98 17.80
CA ILE A 283 -0.67 -22.68 19.12
C ILE A 283 -0.82 -21.19 19.45
N ALA A 284 -0.67 -20.32 18.45
CA ALA A 284 -0.89 -18.88 18.60
C ALA A 284 -2.30 -18.59 19.15
N TYR A 285 -3.32 -19.26 18.60
CA TYR A 285 -4.69 -19.12 19.08
C TYR A 285 -4.89 -19.67 20.49
N ALA A 286 -4.27 -20.80 20.82
CA ALA A 286 -4.35 -21.36 22.16
C ALA A 286 -3.76 -20.40 23.20
N VAL A 287 -2.58 -19.82 22.93
CA VAL A 287 -1.94 -18.82 23.81
C VAL A 287 -2.80 -17.56 23.92
N TRP A 288 -3.34 -17.08 22.80
CA TRP A 288 -4.24 -15.93 22.83
C TRP A 288 -5.50 -16.21 23.65
N ALA A 289 -6.14 -17.37 23.47
CA ALA A 289 -7.34 -17.74 24.21
C ALA A 289 -7.10 -17.87 25.72
N GLN A 290 -5.91 -18.33 26.13
CA GLN A 290 -5.53 -18.45 27.54
C GLN A 290 -5.19 -17.11 28.18
N THR A 291 -4.47 -16.26 27.46
CA THR A 291 -3.93 -15.01 28.01
C THR A 291 -4.88 -13.83 27.82
N GLY A 292 -5.79 -13.90 26.85
CA GLY A 292 -6.61 -12.78 26.39
C GLY A 292 -5.87 -11.78 25.50
N PHE A 293 -4.57 -11.98 25.23
CA PHE A 293 -3.73 -11.08 24.44
C PHE A 293 -2.95 -11.82 23.35
N ILE A 294 -2.63 -11.14 22.25
CA ILE A 294 -1.67 -11.66 21.27
C ILE A 294 -0.27 -11.44 21.86
N THR A 295 0.44 -12.53 22.15
CA THR A 295 1.78 -12.52 22.74
C THR A 295 2.70 -13.48 21.97
N PRO A 296 4.03 -13.37 22.05
CA PRO A 296 4.93 -14.36 21.46
C PRO A 296 4.59 -15.78 21.93
N TRP A 297 4.35 -16.69 20.99
CA TRP A 297 3.90 -18.06 21.28
C TRP A 297 4.91 -19.14 20.85
N VAL A 298 5.89 -18.79 20.01
CA VAL A 298 6.97 -19.70 19.62
C VAL A 298 8.12 -19.53 20.61
N MET A 299 8.27 -20.48 21.54
CA MET A 299 9.40 -20.50 22.46
C MET A 299 10.64 -21.07 21.78
N SER A 300 11.80 -20.46 22.05
CA SER A 300 13.10 -20.89 21.51
C SER A 300 13.63 -22.18 22.15
N ASP A 301 12.93 -22.77 23.12
CA ASP A 301 13.34 -23.97 23.86
C ASP A 301 12.12 -24.91 24.11
N PRO A 302 12.12 -26.18 23.65
CA PRO A 302 10.95 -27.06 23.70
C PRO A 302 10.52 -27.55 25.10
N VAL A 303 11.16 -27.10 26.19
CA VAL A 303 11.03 -27.73 27.52
C VAL A 303 9.97 -27.07 28.43
N ALA A 304 9.34 -25.96 28.05
CA ALA A 304 8.43 -25.24 28.94
C ALA A 304 6.93 -25.36 28.60
N MET A 305 6.47 -26.55 28.20
CA MET A 305 5.05 -26.91 28.31
C MET A 305 4.91 -28.23 29.08
N GLU A 306 5.14 -28.19 30.39
CA GLU A 306 4.32 -29.01 31.29
C GLU A 306 2.89 -28.46 31.19
N LEU A 307 2.16 -28.95 30.20
CA LEU A 307 0.71 -28.87 30.18
C LEU A 307 0.22 -29.57 31.45
N GLY A 308 -0.14 -28.78 32.45
CA GLY A 308 -0.93 -29.25 33.58
C GLY A 308 -2.15 -30.01 33.04
N ASP A 309 -2.37 -31.17 33.63
CA ASP A 309 -3.31 -32.20 33.19
C ASP A 309 -4.68 -31.70 32.72
N SER A 310 -5.20 -32.44 31.73
CA SER A 310 -6.61 -32.57 31.32
C SER A 310 -7.21 -31.51 30.40
N ILE A 311 -7.08 -31.70 29.08
CA ILE A 311 -8.20 -31.45 28.16
C ILE A 311 -8.21 -32.57 27.11
N SER A 312 -9.24 -33.41 27.17
CA SER A 312 -9.56 -34.42 26.16
C SER A 312 -9.98 -33.74 24.85
N PRO A 313 -9.49 -34.18 23.68
CA PRO A 313 -10.06 -33.75 22.42
C PRO A 313 -11.35 -34.55 22.16
N TYR A 314 -12.31 -33.93 21.48
CA TYR A 314 -13.60 -34.45 21.02
C TYR A 314 -14.73 -34.49 22.05
N GLU A 315 -15.62 -33.49 21.97
CA GLU A 315 -17.06 -33.74 21.97
C GLU A 315 -17.73 -32.76 21.00
N GLU A 316 -18.52 -33.34 20.09
CA GLU A 316 -19.31 -32.69 19.03
C GLU A 316 -20.46 -31.86 19.63
N VAL A 317 -20.70 -30.67 19.08
CA VAL A 317 -22.05 -30.10 18.85
C VAL A 317 -22.03 -29.23 17.60
#